data_AF-A0A9W4EDK8-F1
#
_entry.id   AF-A0A9W4EDK8-F1
#
_cell.length_a   1.000
_cell.length_b   1.000
_cell.length_c   1.000
_cell.angle_alpha   90.00
_cell.angle_beta   90.00
_cell.angle_gamma   90.00
#
_symmetry.space_group_name_H-M   'P 1'
#
loop_
_entity.id
_entity.type
_entity.pdbx_description
1 polymer ?
#
loop_
_entity_poly.entity_id
_entity_poly.type
_entity_poly.pdbx_seq_one_letter_code
_entity_poly.pdbx_strand_id
1 'polypeptide(L)'
;MSEPQPARPSRESREQHGSRADRPKRPAPLLFEPGMPFDADGDRFFELESMDDPRQLLARATELEQAFRTAADRAGEFQAIAAAQLTDPRRFDRLTAADLAEAAGWTEDYAKKMAEYGQGLIAGGGVTP
;
A
#
# COMPACT_ATOMS: atom_id res chain seq x y z
N MET A 1 -22.18 51.82 56.78
CA MET A 1 -22.08 50.60 57.61
C MET A 1 -23.46 50.02 57.80
N SER A 2 -23.73 48.87 57.17
CA SER A 2 -24.60 47.76 57.63
C SER A 2 -24.71 46.78 56.46
N GLU A 3 -24.16 45.59 56.66
CA GLU A 3 -24.12 44.45 55.74
C GLU A 3 -25.43 43.62 55.86
N PRO A 4 -25.64 42.52 55.09
CA PRO A 4 -26.84 42.31 54.27
C PRO A 4 -27.80 41.25 54.85
N GLN A 5 -28.96 41.07 54.22
CA GLN A 5 -29.84 39.92 54.47
C GLN A 5 -30.02 39.10 53.17
N PRO A 6 -29.56 37.84 53.11
CA PRO A 6 -29.75 36.98 51.94
C PRO A 6 -31.13 36.32 51.95
N ALA A 7 -31.80 36.31 50.80
CA ALA A 7 -33.06 35.61 50.59
C ALA A 7 -32.85 34.08 50.59
N ARG A 8 -33.73 33.36 51.29
CA ARG A 8 -33.77 31.88 51.29
C ARG A 8 -34.34 31.37 49.96
N PRO A 9 -33.79 30.29 49.38
CA PRO A 9 -34.32 29.72 48.14
C PRO A 9 -35.53 28.84 48.44
N SER A 10 -36.65 29.10 47.76
CA SER A 10 -37.73 28.12 47.66
C SER A 10 -37.43 27.18 46.48
N ARG A 11 -37.11 25.92 46.83
CA ARG A 11 -37.51 24.69 46.11
C ARG A 11 -38.92 24.91 45.52
N GLU A 12 -39.30 24.55 44.30
CA GLU A 12 -38.90 23.43 43.45
C GLU A 12 -39.69 23.59 42.13
N SER A 13 -39.00 23.66 40.99
CA SER A 13 -39.53 23.21 39.71
C SER A 13 -38.47 22.33 39.09
N ARG A 14 -38.59 21.06 39.44
CA ARG A 14 -37.92 19.91 38.87
C ARG A 14 -38.04 19.87 37.35
N GLU A 15 -37.00 19.31 36.74
CA GLU A 15 -37.07 18.43 35.55
C GLU A 15 -37.37 19.16 34.22
N GLN A 16 -36.53 19.21 33.19
CA GLN A 16 -35.48 18.32 32.69
C GLN A 16 -34.51 19.15 31.82
N HIS A 17 -33.23 19.21 32.17
CA HIS A 17 -32.16 19.49 31.20
C HIS A 17 -31.18 18.32 31.24
N GLY A 18 -31.66 17.18 30.75
CA GLY A 18 -30.84 16.01 30.46
C GLY A 18 -30.20 16.18 29.08
N SER A 19 -28.91 16.50 29.08
CA SER A 19 -27.94 16.27 28.02
C SER A 19 -28.40 15.30 26.94
N ARG A 20 -28.64 15.81 25.73
CA ARG A 20 -28.82 14.99 24.52
C ARG A 20 -27.47 14.34 24.21
N ALA A 21 -27.23 13.19 24.80
CA ALA A 21 -26.03 12.39 24.57
C ALA A 21 -25.94 12.06 23.07
N ASP A 22 -24.81 12.45 22.48
CA ASP A 22 -24.39 12.08 21.14
C ASP A 22 -24.33 10.55 21.06
N ARG A 23 -25.35 9.92 20.47
CA ARG A 23 -25.34 8.48 20.24
C ARG A 23 -24.40 8.21 19.06
N PRO A 24 -23.39 7.34 19.22
CA PRO A 24 -22.48 7.03 18.12
C PRO A 24 -23.29 6.45 16.94
N LYS A 25 -23.14 7.08 15.77
CA LYS A 25 -23.77 6.60 14.53
C LYS A 25 -23.19 5.23 14.20
N ARG A 26 -24.06 4.23 14.05
CA ARG A 26 -23.63 2.90 13.58
C ARG A 26 -23.22 3.03 12.10
N PRO A 27 -22.11 2.40 11.68
CA PRO A 27 -21.73 2.39 10.27
C PRO A 27 -22.85 1.75 9.44
N ALA A 28 -23.08 2.31 8.25
CA ALA A 28 -24.07 1.77 7.32
C ALA A 28 -23.69 0.34 6.92
N PRO A 29 -24.66 -0.59 6.80
CA PRO A 29 -24.39 -1.93 6.33
C PRO A 29 -23.84 -1.88 4.91
N LEU A 30 -22.79 -2.66 4.68
CA LEU A 30 -22.11 -2.76 3.39
C LEU A 30 -23.08 -3.38 2.37
N LEU A 31 -23.28 -2.72 1.24
CA LEU A 31 -24.12 -3.21 0.12
C LEU A 31 -23.43 -4.31 -0.71
N PHE A 32 -22.28 -4.79 -0.26
CA PHE A 32 -21.51 -5.80 -0.95
C PHE A 32 -21.54 -7.10 -0.16
N GLU A 33 -21.81 -8.18 -0.87
CA GLU A 33 -21.82 -9.54 -0.35
C GLU A 33 -20.36 -10.04 -0.36
N PRO A 34 -19.72 -10.26 0.82
CA PRO A 34 -18.36 -10.76 0.87
C PRO A 34 -18.39 -12.24 0.47
N GLY A 35 -17.95 -12.52 -0.75
CA GLY A 35 -17.88 -13.88 -1.27
C GLY A 35 -18.44 -14.08 -2.67
N MET A 36 -18.68 -13.02 -3.47
CA MET A 36 -18.82 -13.22 -4.90
C MET A 36 -17.57 -13.99 -5.37
N PRO A 37 -17.71 -15.21 -5.91
CA PRO A 37 -16.56 -15.89 -6.48
C PRO A 37 -16.02 -14.95 -7.55
N PHE A 38 -14.73 -14.61 -7.46
CA PHE A 38 -14.01 -14.18 -8.65
C PHE A 38 -14.36 -15.21 -9.71
N ASP A 39 -14.97 -14.76 -10.80
CA ASP A 39 -15.51 -15.63 -11.83
C ASP A 39 -14.51 -16.76 -12.07
N ALA A 40 -14.94 -18.02 -11.95
CA ALA A 40 -14.07 -19.14 -12.27
C ALA A 40 -13.64 -19.09 -13.77
N ASP A 41 -14.37 -18.29 -14.56
CA ASP A 41 -14.10 -17.87 -15.93
C ASP A 41 -13.65 -16.40 -16.03
N GLY A 42 -13.06 -15.83 -14.97
CA GLY A 42 -12.56 -14.46 -14.96
C GLY A 42 -11.52 -14.27 -16.05
N ASP A 43 -11.66 -13.19 -16.83
CA ASP A 43 -10.85 -12.84 -18.00
C ASP A 43 -9.43 -13.40 -17.92
N ARG A 44 -9.19 -14.50 -18.64
CA ARG A 44 -7.88 -15.13 -18.72
C ARG A 44 -6.99 -14.16 -19.49
N PHE A 45 -6.21 -13.33 -18.79
CA PHE A 45 -5.42 -12.20 -19.34
C PHE A 45 -4.61 -12.50 -20.62
N PHE A 46 -4.25 -13.77 -20.85
CA PHE A 46 -3.46 -14.22 -22.00
C PHE A 46 -4.17 -15.24 -22.91
N GLU A 47 -5.35 -15.73 -22.51
CA GLU A 47 -6.19 -16.66 -23.28
C GLU A 47 -5.48 -17.91 -23.85
N LEU A 48 -4.38 -18.35 -23.23
CA LEU A 48 -3.57 -19.45 -23.76
C LEU A 48 -4.29 -20.81 -23.70
N GLU A 49 -5.08 -21.05 -22.65
CA GLU A 49 -5.80 -22.31 -22.44
C GLU A 49 -6.98 -22.52 -23.42
N SER A 50 -7.43 -21.44 -24.07
CA SER A 50 -8.47 -21.49 -25.11
C SER A 50 -7.92 -21.63 -26.53
N MET A 51 -6.59 -21.69 -26.71
CA MET A 51 -5.98 -21.85 -28.04
C MET A 51 -5.83 -23.31 -28.42
N ASP A 52 -6.63 -23.76 -29.39
CA ASP A 52 -6.59 -25.15 -29.88
C ASP A 52 -5.47 -25.43 -30.90
N ASP A 53 -5.00 -24.41 -31.63
CA ASP A 53 -3.93 -24.56 -32.64
C ASP A 53 -2.54 -24.46 -31.98
N PRO A 54 -1.74 -25.55 -31.97
CA PRO A 54 -0.42 -25.55 -31.35
C PRO A 54 0.55 -24.52 -31.94
N ARG A 55 0.39 -24.15 -33.22
CA ARG A 55 1.26 -23.14 -33.85
C ARG A 55 0.94 -21.75 -33.34
N GLN A 56 -0.34 -21.43 -33.16
CA GLN A 56 -0.78 -20.16 -32.59
C GLN A 56 -0.40 -20.07 -31.12
N LEU A 57 -0.60 -21.16 -30.35
CA LEU A 57 -0.17 -21.23 -28.96
C LEU A 57 1.35 -20.96 -28.82
N LEU A 58 2.18 -21.61 -29.64
CA LEU A 58 3.63 -21.41 -29.61
C LEU A 58 4.04 -19.97 -29.93
N ALA A 59 3.43 -19.37 -30.96
CA ALA A 59 3.71 -17.99 -31.32
C ALA A 59 3.37 -17.03 -30.15
N ARG A 60 2.17 -17.19 -29.58
CA ARG A 60 1.71 -16.33 -28.47
C ARG A 60 2.52 -16.52 -27.19
N ALA A 61 2.84 -17.75 -26.82
CA ALA A 61 3.69 -18.02 -25.67
C ALA A 61 5.08 -17.40 -25.83
N THR A 62 5.63 -17.42 -27.05
CA THR A 62 6.95 -16.83 -27.35
C THR A 62 6.95 -15.30 -27.23
N GLU A 63 5.89 -14.63 -27.70
CA GLU A 63 5.71 -13.18 -27.54
C GLU A 63 5.61 -12.80 -26.06
N LEU A 64 4.80 -13.53 -25.30
CA LEU A 64 4.62 -13.27 -23.87
C LEU A 64 5.91 -13.48 -23.08
N GLU A 65 6.67 -14.52 -23.40
CA GLU A 65 7.93 -14.80 -22.71
C GLU A 65 8.96 -13.67 -22.94
N GLN A 66 9.03 -13.10 -24.15
CA GLN A 66 9.83 -11.89 -24.41
C GLN A 66 9.33 -10.67 -23.63
N ALA A 67 8.01 -10.47 -23.58
CA ALA A 67 7.41 -9.37 -22.82
C ALA A 67 7.70 -9.48 -21.32
N PHE A 68 7.58 -10.69 -20.74
CA PHE A 68 7.86 -10.94 -19.33
C PHE A 68 9.32 -10.77 -18.97
N ARG A 69 10.26 -11.19 -19.83
CA ARG A 69 11.68 -10.88 -19.61
C ARG A 69 11.92 -9.39 -19.53
N THR A 70 11.37 -8.63 -20.49
CA THR A 70 11.48 -7.17 -20.50
C THR A 70 10.85 -6.55 -19.24
N ALA A 71 9.69 -7.06 -18.83
CA ALA A 71 9.02 -6.61 -17.61
C ALA A 71 9.82 -6.95 -16.34
N ALA A 72 10.45 -8.12 -16.28
CA ALA A 72 11.30 -8.53 -15.18
C ALA A 72 12.55 -7.65 -15.07
N ASP A 73 13.19 -7.31 -16.19
CA ASP A 73 14.32 -6.38 -16.23
C ASP A 73 13.91 -5.02 -15.67
N ARG A 74 12.76 -4.48 -16.11
CA ARG A 74 12.22 -3.22 -15.58
C ARG A 74 11.88 -3.29 -14.09
N ALA A 75 11.28 -4.38 -13.63
CA ALA A 75 11.00 -4.57 -12.22
C ALA A 75 12.29 -4.57 -11.39
N GLY A 76 13.36 -5.19 -11.90
CA GLY A 76 14.69 -5.16 -11.29
C GLY A 76 15.28 -3.75 -11.18
N GLU A 77 15.14 -2.92 -12.22
CA GLU A 77 15.52 -1.49 -12.17
C GLU A 77 14.79 -0.75 -11.05
N PHE A 78 13.47 -0.97 -10.91
CA PHE A 78 12.69 -0.35 -9.83
C PHE A 78 13.08 -0.87 -8.43
N GLN A 79 13.40 -2.16 -8.30
CA GLN A 79 13.94 -2.71 -7.04
C GLN A 79 15.27 -2.04 -6.67
N ALA A 80 16.15 -1.81 -7.65
CA ALA A 80 17.41 -1.11 -7.43
C ALA A 80 17.19 0.35 -7.01
N ILE A 81 16.28 1.07 -7.68
CA ILE A 81 15.91 2.44 -7.32
C ILE A 81 15.35 2.49 -5.89
N ALA A 82 14.47 1.56 -5.52
CA ALA A 82 13.93 1.48 -4.16
C ALA A 82 15.04 1.20 -3.13
N ALA A 83 15.95 0.25 -3.41
CA ALA A 83 17.11 -0.03 -2.56
C ALA A 83 18.00 1.21 -2.37
N ALA A 84 18.26 1.95 -3.45
CA ALA A 84 19.04 3.18 -3.43
C ALA A 84 18.37 4.26 -2.57
N GLN A 85 17.05 4.43 -2.70
CA GLN A 85 16.30 5.39 -1.89
C GLN A 85 16.28 4.99 -0.41
N LEU A 86 16.02 3.71 -0.09
CA LEU A 86 15.94 3.22 1.28
C LEU A 86 17.28 3.30 2.01
N THR A 87 18.39 3.27 1.29
CA THR A 87 19.74 3.37 1.85
C THR A 87 20.34 4.78 1.78
N ASP A 88 19.63 5.77 1.22
CA ASP A 88 20.16 7.12 1.01
C ASP A 88 20.56 7.75 2.37
N PRO A 89 21.82 8.19 2.54
CA PRO A 89 22.30 8.77 3.80
C PRO A 89 21.58 10.05 4.21
N ARG A 90 20.86 10.72 3.29
CA ARG A 90 20.06 11.91 3.56
C ARG A 90 18.73 11.59 4.25
N ARG A 91 18.29 10.33 4.26
CA ARG A 91 17.07 9.90 4.96
C ARG A 91 17.33 9.71 6.44
N PHE A 92 16.32 10.07 7.24
CA PHE A 92 16.36 9.84 8.69
C PHE A 92 16.10 8.37 9.03
N ASP A 93 15.30 7.66 8.23
CA ASP A 93 14.89 6.26 8.36
C ASP A 93 15.69 5.32 7.46
N ARG A 94 16.92 5.71 7.09
CA ARG A 94 17.73 4.91 6.17
C ARG A 94 17.96 3.50 6.73
N LEU A 95 17.85 2.51 5.85
CA LEU A 95 18.22 1.13 6.16
C LEU A 95 19.73 0.95 6.01
N THR A 96 20.31 0.08 6.83
CA THR A 96 21.62 -0.48 6.51
C THR A 96 21.49 -1.51 5.39
N ALA A 97 22.60 -1.86 4.74
CA ALA A 97 22.59 -2.92 3.75
C ALA A 97 22.13 -4.27 4.34
N ALA A 98 22.42 -4.53 5.61
CA ALA A 98 22.01 -5.74 6.30
C ALA A 98 20.49 -5.76 6.53
N ASP A 99 19.91 -4.65 7.00
CA ASP A 99 18.46 -4.55 7.23
C ASP A 99 17.68 -4.63 5.91
N LEU A 100 18.19 -3.97 4.86
CA LEU A 100 17.61 -4.07 3.52
C LEU A 100 17.68 -5.51 3.00
N ALA A 101 18.81 -6.19 3.22
CA ALA A 101 18.98 -7.57 2.80
C ALA A 101 18.01 -8.52 3.52
N GLU A 102 17.81 -8.35 4.82
CA GLU A 102 16.82 -9.10 5.58
C GLU A 102 15.40 -8.86 5.03
N ALA A 103 15.01 -7.60 4.82
CA ALA A 103 13.68 -7.24 4.33
C ALA A 103 13.40 -7.78 2.91
N ALA A 104 14.42 -7.82 2.05
CA ALA A 104 14.29 -8.24 0.65
C ALA A 104 14.62 -9.74 0.42
N GLY A 105 15.05 -10.47 1.45
CA GLY A 105 15.51 -11.86 1.30
C GLY A 105 16.79 -11.98 0.49
N TRP A 106 17.67 -10.98 0.58
CA TRP A 106 18.93 -10.89 -0.15
C TRP A 106 20.13 -11.18 0.74
N THR A 107 21.29 -11.32 0.12
CA THR A 107 22.57 -11.20 0.85
C THR A 107 22.91 -9.72 1.02
N GLU A 108 23.66 -9.38 2.06
CA GLU A 108 24.09 -8.01 2.32
C GLU A 108 24.89 -7.42 1.13
N ASP A 109 25.79 -8.21 0.54
CA ASP A 109 26.57 -7.79 -0.62
C ASP A 109 25.71 -7.54 -1.86
N TYR A 110 24.64 -8.33 -2.05
CA TYR A 110 23.70 -8.09 -3.13
C TYR A 110 22.89 -6.83 -2.89
N ALA A 111 22.42 -6.59 -1.65
CA ALA A 111 21.72 -5.35 -1.29
C ALA A 111 22.58 -4.10 -1.53
N LYS A 112 23.89 -4.15 -1.21
CA LYS A 112 24.85 -3.07 -1.54
C LYS A 112 24.91 -2.81 -3.04
N LYS A 113 25.13 -3.86 -3.83
CA LYS A 113 25.20 -3.75 -5.31
C LYS A 113 23.90 -3.18 -5.90
N MET A 114 22.75 -3.61 -5.38
CA MET A 114 21.45 -3.12 -5.85
C MET A 114 21.25 -1.64 -5.52
N ALA A 115 21.63 -1.20 -4.31
CA ALA A 115 21.58 0.21 -3.94
C ALA A 115 22.53 1.06 -4.80
N GLU A 116 23.77 0.60 -5.02
CA GLU A 116 24.74 1.27 -5.89
C GLU A 116 24.24 1.39 -7.34
N TYR A 117 23.70 0.30 -7.89
CA TYR A 117 23.12 0.30 -9.22
C TYR A 117 21.95 1.29 -9.33
N GLY A 118 21.05 1.29 -8.35
CA GLY A 118 19.93 2.23 -8.30
C GLY A 118 20.36 3.69 -8.19
N GLN A 119 21.42 3.99 -7.44
CA GLN A 119 22.01 5.35 -7.41
C GLN A 119 22.51 5.77 -8.79
N GLY A 120 23.14 4.84 -9.53
CA GLY A 120 23.54 5.06 -10.92
C GLY A 120 22.36 5.35 -11.85
N LEU A 121 21.26 4.61 -11.70
CA LEU A 121 20.02 4.84 -12.47
C LEU A 121 19.42 6.23 -12.18
N ILE A 122 19.33 6.62 -10.91
CA ILE A 122 18.81 7.94 -10.51
C ILE A 122 19.69 9.07 -11.06
N ALA A 123 21.02 8.94 -10.95
CA ALA A 123 21.96 9.91 -11.47
C ALA A 123 21.92 10.04 -13.01
N GLY A 124 21.62 8.94 -13.71
CA GLY A 124 21.48 8.88 -15.16
C GLY A 124 20.15 9.43 -15.71
N GLY A 125 19.28 9.99 -14.85
CA GLY A 125 17.95 10.47 -15.27
C GLY A 125 16.91 9.36 -15.42
N GLY A 126 17.11 8.22 -14.76
CA GLY A 126 16.13 7.15 -14.68
C GLY A 126 14.81 7.63 -14.05
N VAL A 127 13.70 7.03 -14.48
CA VAL A 127 12.37 7.33 -13.93
C VAL A 127 12.32 6.88 -12.48
N THR A 128 12.38 7.83 -11.56
CA THR A 128 11.98 7.63 -10.17
C THR A 128 10.46 7.49 -10.15
N PRO A 129 9.89 6.41 -9.59
CA PRO A 129 8.44 6.26 -9.46
C PRO A 129 7.83 7.31 -8.52
#